data_AF-A0A1J7C5S6-F1
#
_entry.id   AF-A0A1J7C5S6-F1
#
_cell.length_a   1.000
_cell.length_b   1.000
_cell.length_c   1.000
_cell.angle_alpha   90.00
_cell.angle_beta   90.00
_cell.angle_gamma   90.00
#
_symmetry.space_group_name_H-M   'P 1'
#
loop_
_entity.id
_entity.type
_entity.pdbx_description
1 polymer ?
#
loop_
_entity_poly.entity_id
_entity_poly.type
_entity_poly.pdbx_seq_one_letter_code
_entity_poly.pdbx_strand_id
1 'polypeptide(L)'
;MSISQYKDGFTLNIRLVDNINDEEGKFEMSFSGGRLGIVENIKSVNGLGEVGYTPLTPVTEASLYECNISVARYPENDLHITGKVGIRIDPMMGTVRIVDSKFNGSENIELVAQKAGKDKIDFVVYSISR
;
A
#
# COMPACT_ATOMS: atom_id res chain seq x y z
N MET A 1 18.24 -3.00 -27.25
CA MET A 1 17.43 -2.57 -26.08
C MET A 1 18.11 -3.14 -24.84
N SER A 2 18.77 -2.31 -24.04
CA SER A 2 19.46 -2.78 -22.83
C SER A 2 18.41 -2.92 -21.73
N ILE A 3 18.05 -4.15 -21.39
CA ILE A 3 17.29 -4.43 -20.17
C ILE A 3 18.30 -4.27 -19.04
N SER A 4 18.28 -3.12 -18.37
CA SER A 4 19.01 -2.95 -17.12
C SER A 4 18.47 -3.97 -16.14
N GLN A 5 19.18 -5.10 -15.98
CA GLN A 5 18.93 -6.01 -14.87
C GLN A 5 19.05 -5.19 -13.60
N TYR A 6 17.97 -5.11 -12.82
CA TYR A 6 18.02 -4.65 -11.45
C TYR A 6 18.90 -5.63 -10.67
N LYS A 7 20.23 -5.38 -10.66
CA LYS A 7 21.21 -6.25 -9.99
C LYS A 7 20.94 -6.37 -8.48
N ASP A 8 20.16 -5.45 -7.92
CA ASP A 8 19.83 -5.37 -6.50
C ASP A 8 18.37 -5.80 -6.19
N GLY A 9 17.64 -6.32 -7.18
CA GLY A 9 16.22 -6.70 -7.06
C GLY A 9 15.25 -5.53 -7.19
N PHE A 10 13.95 -5.82 -7.26
CA PHE A 10 12.87 -4.85 -7.36
C PHE A 10 12.28 -4.55 -5.98
N THR A 11 12.38 -3.30 -5.54
CA THR A 11 11.78 -2.82 -4.29
C THR A 11 10.36 -2.34 -4.54
N LEU A 12 9.39 -2.88 -3.81
CA LEU A 12 8.03 -2.33 -3.75
C LEU A 12 7.98 -1.19 -2.74
N ASN A 13 7.39 -0.07 -3.13
CA ASN A 13 7.14 1.09 -2.30
C ASN A 13 5.64 1.19 -2.00
N ILE A 14 5.29 1.38 -0.73
CA ILE A 14 3.90 1.54 -0.29
C ILE A 14 3.70 2.85 0.47
N ARG A 15 2.48 3.41 0.39
CA ARG A 15 2.07 4.64 1.08
C ARG A 15 0.62 4.55 1.50
N LEU A 16 0.31 5.06 2.69
CA LEU A 16 -1.07 5.28 3.14
C LEU A 16 -1.44 6.73 2.85
N VAL A 17 -2.56 6.96 2.19
CA VAL A 17 -3.04 8.29 1.82
C VAL A 17 -4.37 8.54 2.52
N ASP A 18 -4.44 9.63 3.26
CA ASP A 18 -5.70 10.17 3.79
C ASP A 18 -6.29 11.15 2.76
N ASN A 19 -7.50 10.84 2.29
CA ASN A 19 -8.26 11.71 1.40
C ASN A 19 -9.59 12.16 2.05
N ILE A 20 -9.64 12.16 3.38
CA ILE A 20 -10.77 12.58 4.21
C ILE A 20 -10.39 13.80 5.05
N ASN A 21 -9.22 13.74 5.71
CA ASN A 21 -8.77 14.79 6.61
C ASN A 21 -7.72 15.69 5.93
N ASP A 22 -7.69 16.95 6.32
CA ASP A 22 -6.67 17.92 5.88
C ASP A 22 -5.34 17.79 6.66
N GLU A 23 -5.32 16.98 7.72
CA GLU A 23 -4.16 16.74 8.59
C GLU A 23 -3.54 15.36 8.30
N GLU A 24 -2.21 15.31 8.21
CA GLU A 24 -1.47 14.05 8.10
C GLU A 24 -1.53 13.20 9.38
N GLY A 25 -1.32 11.90 9.25
CA GLY A 25 -1.12 10.98 10.36
C GLY A 25 -2.38 10.59 11.13
N LYS A 26 -3.58 10.95 10.63
CA LYS A 26 -4.88 10.55 11.21
C LYS A 26 -5.22 9.09 11.02
N PHE A 27 -4.54 8.42 10.11
CA PHE A 27 -4.56 6.98 9.96
C PHE A 27 -3.17 6.38 10.05
N GLU A 28 -3.12 5.15 10.53
CA GLU A 28 -1.93 4.31 10.59
C GLU A 28 -2.22 2.95 9.93
N MET A 29 -1.26 2.44 9.17
CA MET A 29 -1.36 1.15 8.49
C MET A 29 -0.26 0.18 8.92
N SER A 30 -0.65 -1.09 9.02
CA SER A 30 0.24 -2.25 9.05
C SER A 30 0.05 -3.08 7.78
N PHE A 31 1.18 -3.49 7.20
CA PHE A 31 1.29 -4.28 5.98
C PHE A 31 2.07 -5.56 6.28
N SER A 32 1.58 -6.71 5.82
CA SER A 32 2.29 -7.99 5.92
C SER A 32 2.15 -8.78 4.62
N GLY A 33 3.26 -8.96 3.90
CA GLY A 33 3.30 -9.59 2.57
C GLY A 33 4.18 -10.84 2.48
N GLY A 34 4.30 -11.60 3.57
CA GLY A 34 5.15 -12.80 3.64
C GLY A 34 6.61 -12.46 3.36
N ARG A 35 7.13 -12.88 2.21
CA ARG A 35 8.52 -12.59 1.78
C ARG A 35 8.78 -11.11 1.48
N LEU A 36 7.76 -10.29 1.28
CA LEU A 36 7.91 -8.84 1.16
C LEU A 36 8.25 -8.17 2.50
N GLY A 37 8.06 -8.89 3.60
CA GLY A 37 8.26 -8.39 4.95
C GLY A 37 6.98 -7.87 5.61
N ILE A 38 7.19 -7.34 6.80
CA ILE A 38 6.17 -6.71 7.64
C ILE A 38 6.61 -5.27 7.87
N VAL A 39 5.69 -4.34 7.70
CA VAL A 39 5.88 -2.94 8.02
C VAL A 39 4.69 -2.48 8.85
N GLU A 40 4.97 -1.85 9.97
CA GLU A 40 3.98 -1.34 10.90
C GLU A 40 4.17 0.17 11.07
N ASN A 41 3.18 0.84 11.64
CA ASN A 41 3.22 2.28 11.93
C ASN A 41 3.37 3.18 10.69
N ILE A 42 2.85 2.77 9.53
CA ILE A 42 2.85 3.60 8.33
C ILE A 42 1.80 4.70 8.53
N LYS A 43 2.24 5.92 8.81
CA LYS A 43 1.36 7.08 8.94
C LYS A 43 0.83 7.52 7.58
N SER A 44 -0.42 7.93 7.56
CA SER A 44 -1.07 8.52 6.40
C SER A 44 -0.47 9.89 6.08
N VAL A 45 -0.37 10.18 4.79
CA VAL A 45 -0.04 11.52 4.28
C VAL A 45 -1.29 12.17 3.68
N ASN A 46 -1.28 13.49 3.53
CA ASN A 46 -2.41 14.22 2.95
C ASN A 46 -2.34 14.17 1.41
N GLY A 47 -3.39 13.60 0.81
CA GLY A 47 -3.58 13.60 -0.64
C GLY A 47 -2.48 12.84 -1.41
N LEU A 48 -2.58 12.86 -2.74
CA LEU A 48 -1.72 12.05 -3.60
C LEU A 48 -0.34 12.68 -3.87
N GLY A 49 -0.12 13.93 -3.44
CA GLY A 49 1.03 14.76 -3.79
C GLY A 49 2.29 14.59 -2.92
N GLU A 50 2.17 14.14 -1.66
CA GLU A 50 3.30 14.09 -0.73
C GLU A 50 4.17 12.82 -0.85
N VAL A 51 5.49 13.01 -0.92
CA VAL A 51 6.44 11.93 -1.19
C VAL A 51 6.94 11.31 0.12
N GLY A 52 6.28 10.25 0.58
CA GLY A 52 6.76 9.37 1.66
C GLY A 52 6.35 7.93 1.37
N TYR A 53 7.31 7.03 1.17
CA TYR A 53 7.04 5.62 0.89
C TYR A 53 7.90 4.74 1.77
N THR A 54 7.36 3.61 2.20
CA THR A 54 8.16 2.58 2.86
C THR A 54 8.63 1.54 1.83
N PRO A 55 9.94 1.35 1.67
CA PRO A 55 10.47 0.30 0.81
C PRO A 55 10.31 -1.07 1.47
N LEU A 56 9.92 -2.05 0.67
CA LEU A 56 9.80 -3.46 1.06
C LEU A 56 10.98 -4.28 0.50
N THR A 57 11.08 -5.52 0.96
CA THR A 57 12.18 -6.42 0.58
C THR A 57 12.30 -6.53 -0.95
N PRO A 58 13.52 -6.40 -1.52
CA PRO A 58 13.72 -6.56 -2.95
C PRO A 58 13.32 -7.95 -3.45
N VAL A 59 12.67 -7.98 -4.61
CA VAL A 59 12.21 -9.21 -5.28
C VAL A 59 12.98 -9.42 -6.56
N THR A 60 13.46 -10.63 -6.79
CA THR A 60 14.28 -10.98 -7.97
C THR A 60 13.50 -11.77 -9.03
N GLU A 61 12.39 -12.39 -8.68
CA GLU A 61 11.57 -13.22 -9.58
C GLU A 61 10.13 -12.72 -9.66
N ALA A 62 9.48 -12.97 -10.79
CA ALA A 62 8.07 -12.63 -10.94
C ALA A 62 7.22 -13.47 -9.96
N SER A 63 6.51 -12.81 -9.06
CA SER A 63 5.77 -13.49 -7.98
C SER A 63 4.48 -12.76 -7.62
N LEU A 64 3.48 -13.54 -7.22
CA LEU A 64 2.25 -13.04 -6.59
C LEU A 64 2.40 -13.11 -5.08
N TYR A 65 2.08 -12.01 -4.41
CA TYR A 65 2.11 -11.89 -2.96
C TYR A 65 0.72 -11.57 -2.44
N GLU A 66 0.17 -12.44 -1.60
CA GLU A 66 -1.01 -12.13 -0.82
C GLU A 66 -0.60 -11.37 0.43
N CYS A 67 -1.05 -10.13 0.55
CA CYS A 67 -0.67 -9.24 1.63
C CYS A 67 -1.89 -8.94 2.51
N ASN A 68 -1.70 -8.97 3.82
CA ASN A 68 -2.70 -8.53 4.78
C ASN A 68 -2.48 -7.05 5.10
N ILE A 69 -3.57 -6.30 5.15
CA ILE A 69 -3.59 -4.87 5.44
C ILE A 69 -4.49 -4.63 6.65
N SER A 70 -4.02 -3.81 7.57
CA SER A 70 -4.81 -3.27 8.67
C SER A 70 -4.58 -1.76 8.71
N VAL A 71 -5.65 -0.98 8.74
CA VAL A 71 -5.61 0.47 8.87
C VAL A 71 -6.48 0.88 10.05
N ALA A 72 -5.98 1.75 10.92
CA ALA A 72 -6.74 2.28 12.04
C ALA A 72 -6.66 3.80 12.09
N ARG A 73 -7.71 4.45 12.62
CA ARG A 73 -7.64 5.87 12.97
C ARG A 73 -6.69 6.07 14.14
N TYR A 74 -5.83 7.08 14.05
CA TYR A 74 -4.83 7.40 15.05
C TYR A 74 -4.99 8.86 15.53
N PRO A 75 -4.88 9.13 16.85
CA PRO A 75 -4.60 8.18 17.93
C PRO A 75 -5.82 7.44 18.50
N GLU A 76 -7.03 7.74 18.01
CA GLU A 76 -8.28 7.33 18.65
C GLU A 76 -8.54 5.82 18.62
N ASN A 77 -8.03 5.10 17.61
CA ASN A 77 -8.22 3.67 17.40
C ASN A 77 -9.68 3.20 17.40
N ASP A 78 -10.61 4.09 17.06
CA ASP A 78 -12.07 3.84 17.05
C ASP A 78 -12.58 3.30 15.71
N LEU A 79 -11.75 3.34 14.67
CA LEU A 79 -12.07 2.88 13.33
C LEU A 79 -10.98 1.94 12.84
N HIS A 80 -11.40 0.80 12.28
CA HIS A 80 -10.51 -0.24 11.75
C HIS A 80 -10.98 -0.69 10.37
N ILE A 81 -10.04 -0.78 9.45
CA ILE A 81 -10.23 -1.38 8.13
C ILE A 81 -9.23 -2.51 8.02
N THR A 82 -9.71 -3.71 7.68
CA THR A 82 -8.84 -4.88 7.49
C THR A 82 -9.11 -5.53 6.14
N GLY A 83 -8.11 -6.15 5.55
CA GLY A 83 -8.32 -6.82 4.28
C GLY A 83 -7.08 -7.46 3.70
N LYS A 84 -7.24 -7.88 2.45
CA LYS A 84 -6.19 -8.52 1.67
C LYS A 84 -6.02 -7.84 0.33
N VAL A 85 -4.78 -7.85 -0.16
CA VAL A 85 -4.43 -7.40 -1.50
C VAL A 85 -3.46 -8.39 -2.13
N GLY A 86 -3.76 -8.83 -3.35
CA GLY A 86 -2.83 -9.59 -4.18
C GLY A 86 -1.98 -8.65 -5.02
N ILE A 87 -0.67 -8.70 -4.82
CA ILE A 87 0.29 -7.85 -5.49
C ILE A 87 1.20 -8.73 -6.35
N ARG A 88 1.17 -8.51 -7.67
CA ARG A 88 2.10 -9.13 -8.61
C ARG A 88 3.27 -8.20 -8.86
N ILE A 89 4.48 -8.68 -8.61
CA ILE A 89 5.72 -7.98 -8.93
C ILE A 89 6.38 -8.70 -10.11
N ASP A 90 6.75 -7.96 -11.15
CA ASP A 90 7.49 -8.46 -12.31
C ASP A 90 8.83 -7.68 -12.41
N PRO A 91 9.90 -8.14 -11.74
CA PRO A 91 11.17 -7.40 -11.63
C PRO A 91 11.85 -7.11 -12.97
N MET A 92 11.77 -8.06 -13.91
CA MET A 92 12.33 -7.89 -15.26
C MET A 92 11.67 -6.76 -16.06
N MET A 93 10.39 -6.49 -15.78
CA MET A 93 9.65 -5.38 -16.38
C MET A 93 9.77 -4.10 -15.56
N GLY A 94 10.37 -4.17 -14.37
CA GLY A 94 10.42 -3.08 -13.41
C GLY A 94 9.01 -2.57 -13.08
N THR A 95 8.05 -3.48 -12.85
CA THR A 95 6.67 -3.07 -12.55
C THR A 95 5.99 -3.92 -11.49
N VAL A 96 5.06 -3.29 -10.78
CA VAL A 96 4.06 -3.92 -9.91
C VAL A 96 2.65 -3.79 -10.51
N ARG A 97 1.76 -4.72 -10.15
CA ARG A 97 0.33 -4.70 -10.43
C ARG A 97 -0.47 -5.18 -9.22
N ILE A 98 -1.65 -4.60 -9.03
CA ILE A 98 -2.66 -5.11 -8.10
C ILE A 98 -3.51 -6.11 -8.89
N VAL A 99 -3.59 -7.35 -8.41
CA VAL A 99 -4.36 -8.43 -9.05
C VAL A 99 -5.78 -8.44 -8.52
N ASP A 100 -5.91 -8.30 -7.21
CA ASP A 100 -7.16 -8.26 -6.48
C ASP A 100 -6.97 -7.49 -5.18
N SER A 101 -8.04 -6.90 -4.68
CA SER A 101 -8.05 -6.23 -3.38
C SER A 101 -9.43 -6.32 -2.77
N LYS A 102 -9.49 -6.66 -1.47
CA LYS A 102 -10.72 -6.70 -0.71
C LYS A 102 -10.46 -6.17 0.69
N PHE A 103 -11.15 -5.09 1.04
CA PHE A 103 -11.08 -4.46 2.35
C PHE A 103 -12.46 -4.40 2.98
N ASN A 104 -12.52 -4.66 4.28
CA ASN A 104 -13.71 -4.55 5.11
C ASN A 104 -13.47 -3.38 6.07
N GLY A 105 -14.19 -2.29 5.85
CA GLY A 105 -14.14 -1.08 6.67
C GLY A 105 -15.47 -0.80 7.39
N SER A 106 -15.60 0.41 7.93
CA SER A 106 -16.85 0.92 8.49
C SER A 106 -17.80 1.40 7.38
N GLU A 107 -19.07 1.64 7.71
CA GLU A 107 -20.10 1.97 6.71
C GLU A 107 -19.82 3.23 5.88
N ASN A 108 -19.00 4.15 6.41
CA ASN A 108 -18.76 5.48 5.83
C ASN A 108 -17.30 5.72 5.42
N ILE A 109 -16.42 4.70 5.54
CA ILE A 109 -15.02 4.79 5.12
C ILE A 109 -14.62 3.54 4.34
N GLU A 110 -13.98 3.75 3.19
CA GLU A 110 -13.42 2.71 2.34
C GLU A 110 -11.89 2.85 2.24
N LEU A 111 -11.21 1.72 2.06
CA LEU A 111 -9.79 1.68 1.68
C LEU A 111 -9.69 1.13 0.26
N VAL A 112 -8.93 1.80 -0.60
CA VAL A 112 -8.68 1.36 -1.97
C VAL A 112 -7.18 1.25 -2.20
N ALA A 113 -6.74 0.12 -2.74
CA ALA A 113 -5.36 -0.03 -3.22
C ALA A 113 -5.29 0.41 -4.69
N GLN A 114 -4.35 1.30 -5.01
CA GLN A 114 -4.15 1.79 -6.37
C GLN A 114 -2.68 1.83 -6.76
N LYS A 115 -2.37 1.52 -8.02
CA LYS A 115 -1.01 1.61 -8.55
C LYS A 115 -0.67 3.08 -8.83
N ALA A 116 0.27 3.64 -8.08
CA ALA A 116 0.69 5.04 -8.20
C ALA A 116 1.97 5.24 -9.05
N GLY A 117 2.69 4.16 -9.32
CA GLY A 117 3.98 4.21 -10.03
C GLY A 117 4.39 2.85 -10.57
N LYS A 118 5.57 2.76 -11.17
CA LYS A 118 6.11 1.47 -11.64
C LYS A 118 6.34 0.51 -10.47
N ASP A 119 6.78 1.03 -9.35
CA ASP A 119 7.18 0.33 -8.13
C ASP A 119 6.34 0.72 -6.92
N LYS A 120 5.18 1.36 -7.13
CA LYS A 120 4.42 2.02 -6.07
C LYS A 120 2.95 1.61 -6.02
N ILE A 121 2.48 1.35 -4.82
CA ILE A 121 1.06 1.17 -4.50
C ILE A 121 0.68 2.16 -3.39
N ASP A 122 -0.37 2.94 -3.63
CA ASP A 122 -1.02 3.73 -2.59
C ASP A 122 -2.21 2.95 -2.03
N PHE A 123 -2.38 3.02 -0.72
CA PHE A 123 -3.60 2.62 -0.01
C PHE A 123 -4.31 3.90 0.39
N VAL A 124 -5.43 4.20 -0.27
CA VAL A 124 -6.13 5.48 -0.11
C VAL A 124 -7.39 5.29 0.70
N VAL A 125 -7.53 6.08 1.77
CA VAL A 125 -8.70 6.11 2.63
C VAL A 125 -9.68 7.16 2.09
N TYR A 126 -10.91 6.74 1.79
CA TYR A 126 -11.98 7.59 1.26
C TYR A 126 -13.18 7.59 2.18
N SER A 127 -13.89 8.73 2.26
CA SER A 127 -15.23 8.76 2.83
C SER A 127 -16.25 8.40 1.75
N ILE A 128 -17.13 7.48 2.07
CA ILE A 128 -18.27 7.11 1.23
C ILE A 128 -19.51 7.81 1.80
N SER A 129 -19.97 8.85 1.10
CA SER A 129 -21.30 9.41 1.32
C SER A 129 -22.30 8.57 0.53
N ARG A 130 -23.26 7.94 1.21
CA ARG A 130 -24.40 7.28 0.57
C ARG A 130 -25.53 8.26 0.31
#